data_AF-A0A1Z9LVA7-F1
#
_entry.id   AF-A0A1Z9LVA7-F1
#
_cell.length_a   1.000
_cell.length_b   1.000
_cell.length_c   1.000
_cell.angle_alpha   90.00
_cell.angle_beta   90.00
_cell.angle_gamma   90.00
#
_symmetry.space_group_name_H-M   'P 1'
#
loop_
_entity.id
_entity.type
_entity.pdbx_description
1 polymer ?
#
loop_
_entity_poly.entity_id
_entity_poly.type
_entity_poly.pdbx_seq_one_letter_code
_entity_poly.pdbx_strand_id
1 'polypeptide(L)'
;MKEPVKRYINITQDDIDKGVQCDSNKCAIALALKREYKTNDVKVCADSYPILIVNKNDLNISFKMDNDVLDFIDCYDNMDDMDIPSPKPFTLEVIE
;
A
#
# COMPACT_ATOMS: atom_id res chain seq x y z
N MET A 1 15.05 -20.99 16.23
CA MET A 1 14.72 -20.00 15.19
C MET A 1 13.46 -19.29 15.66
N LYS A 2 13.46 -17.96 15.75
CA LYS A 2 12.23 -17.21 16.08
C LYS A 2 11.40 -17.10 14.79
N GLU A 3 10.11 -17.32 14.89
CA GLU A 3 9.20 -17.06 13.78
C GLU A 3 9.17 -15.54 13.51
N PRO A 4 9.08 -15.12 12.23
CA PRO A 4 8.94 -13.71 11.90
C PRO A 4 7.64 -13.15 12.49
N VAL A 5 7.70 -11.91 12.97
CA VAL A 5 6.52 -11.24 13.53
C VAL A 5 5.66 -10.73 12.39
N LYS A 6 4.35 -10.95 12.48
CA LYS A 6 3.39 -10.44 11.50
C LYS A 6 2.65 -9.25 12.06
N ARG A 7 2.55 -8.19 11.27
CA ARG A 7 1.74 -7.02 11.56
C ARG A 7 0.72 -6.80 10.44
N TYR A 8 -0.47 -6.38 10.82
CA TYR A 8 -1.58 -6.14 9.91
C TYR A 8 -1.91 -4.65 9.85
N ILE A 9 -1.91 -4.09 8.65
CA ILE A 9 -2.18 -2.66 8.40
C ILE A 9 -3.41 -2.55 7.50
N ASN A 10 -4.45 -1.87 7.96
CA ASN A 10 -5.66 -1.68 7.18
C ASN A 10 -5.52 -0.47 6.27
N ILE A 11 -5.68 -0.68 4.96
CA ILE A 11 -5.94 0.37 3.99
C ILE A 11 -7.45 0.58 3.99
N THR A 12 -7.88 1.74 4.47
CA THR A 12 -9.29 2.05 4.71
C THR A 12 -9.89 2.81 3.53
N GLN A 13 -11.22 2.93 3.50
CA GLN A 13 -11.89 3.78 2.51
C GLN A 13 -11.46 5.24 2.63
N ASP A 14 -11.20 5.73 3.85
CA ASP A 14 -10.73 7.10 4.08
C ASP A 14 -9.34 7.34 3.46
N ASP A 15 -8.48 6.32 3.44
CA ASP A 15 -7.17 6.40 2.77
C ASP A 15 -7.32 6.44 1.24
N ILE A 16 -8.29 5.69 0.70
CA ILE A 16 -8.64 5.68 -0.73
C ILE A 16 -9.16 7.06 -1.14
N ASP A 17 -10.13 7.59 -0.40
CA ASP A 17 -10.82 8.84 -0.72
C ASP A 17 -9.90 10.07 -0.60
N LYS A 18 -8.94 10.06 0.34
CA LYS A 18 -8.00 11.18 0.57
C LYS A 18 -6.70 11.05 -0.22
N GLY A 19 -6.44 9.89 -0.79
CA GLY A 19 -5.23 9.65 -1.53
C GLY A 19 -5.16 10.47 -2.82
N VAL A 20 -3.99 10.48 -3.43
CA VAL A 20 -3.76 11.06 -4.76
C VAL A 20 -3.26 9.96 -5.69
N GLN A 21 -4.00 9.72 -6.76
CA GLN A 21 -3.63 8.81 -7.86
C GLN A 21 -2.28 9.21 -8.44
N CYS A 22 -1.48 8.23 -8.87
CA CYS A 22 -0.16 8.41 -9.49
C CYS A 22 0.87 9.19 -8.65
N ASP A 23 0.60 9.45 -7.35
CA ASP A 23 1.54 10.07 -6.41
C ASP A 23 2.03 9.03 -5.39
N SER A 24 3.25 8.54 -5.60
CA SER A 24 3.93 7.57 -4.73
C SER A 24 3.99 7.93 -3.25
N ASN A 25 3.85 9.21 -2.89
CA ASN A 25 3.92 9.66 -1.49
C ASN A 25 2.53 9.96 -0.90
N LYS A 26 1.48 9.95 -1.71
CA LYS A 26 0.12 10.33 -1.30
C LYS A 26 -0.96 9.34 -1.74
N CYS A 27 -0.63 8.24 -2.40
CA CYS A 27 -1.60 7.19 -2.69
C CYS A 27 -2.17 6.57 -1.39
N ALA A 28 -3.26 5.81 -1.52
CA ALA A 28 -3.97 5.24 -0.39
C ALA A 28 -3.08 4.40 0.55
N ILE A 29 -2.19 3.57 -0.02
CA ILE A 29 -1.24 2.76 0.76
C ILE A 29 -0.27 3.67 1.52
N ALA A 30 0.24 4.72 0.88
CA ALA A 30 1.15 5.67 1.53
C ALA A 30 0.48 6.37 2.72
N LEU A 31 -0.79 6.78 2.60
CA LEU A 31 -1.54 7.39 3.70
C LEU A 31 -1.76 6.43 4.87
N ALA A 32 -2.12 5.17 4.59
CA ALA A 32 -2.28 4.14 5.61
C ALA A 32 -0.96 3.91 6.38
N LEU A 33 0.16 3.78 5.67
CA LEU A 33 1.47 3.62 6.29
C LEU A 33 1.89 4.83 7.13
N LYS A 34 1.65 6.06 6.66
CA LYS A 34 1.94 7.28 7.42
C LYS A 34 1.18 7.31 8.76
N ARG A 35 -0.10 6.92 8.74
CA ARG A 35 -0.93 6.79 9.95
C ARG A 35 -0.38 5.73 10.91
N GLU A 36 -0.08 4.53 10.39
CA GLU A 36 0.36 3.39 11.20
C GLU A 36 1.76 3.53 11.79
N TYR A 37 2.68 4.16 11.06
CA TYR A 37 4.07 4.36 11.49
C TYR A 37 4.34 5.76 12.07
N LYS A 38 3.33 6.65 12.06
CA LYS A 38 3.42 8.02 12.59
C LYS A 38 4.60 8.81 12.00
N THR A 39 4.81 8.67 10.69
CA THR A 39 5.88 9.34 9.94
C THR A 39 5.35 9.85 8.62
N ASN A 40 6.01 10.87 8.06
CA ASN A 40 5.73 11.37 6.70
C ASN A 40 6.73 10.81 5.67
N ASP A 41 7.79 10.15 6.11
CA ASP A 41 8.81 9.55 5.24
C ASP A 41 8.34 8.18 4.74
N VAL A 42 7.40 8.21 3.79
CA VAL A 42 6.79 7.04 3.17
C VAL A 42 6.74 7.22 1.67
N LYS A 43 7.11 6.16 0.94
CA LYS A 43 7.01 6.08 -0.53
C LYS A 43 6.49 4.71 -0.96
N VAL A 44 5.58 4.68 -1.93
CA VAL A 44 5.03 3.48 -2.56
C VAL A 44 5.28 3.54 -4.06
N CYS A 45 5.94 2.53 -4.60
CA CYS A 45 6.17 2.36 -6.03
C CYS A 45 5.57 1.04 -6.50
N ALA A 46 5.02 1.03 -7.71
CA ALA A 46 4.70 -0.20 -8.44
C ALA A 46 5.49 -0.19 -9.75
N ASP A 47 6.26 -1.25 -9.96
CA ASP A 47 6.88 -1.56 -11.25
C ASP A 47 6.63 -3.04 -11.52
N SER A 48 7.66 -3.89 -11.53
CA SER A 48 7.48 -5.35 -11.61
C SER A 48 7.01 -5.99 -10.28
N TYR A 49 7.16 -5.29 -9.17
CA TYR A 49 6.73 -5.68 -7.82
C TYR A 49 6.47 -4.42 -6.98
N PRO A 50 5.64 -4.50 -5.93
CA PRO A 50 5.35 -3.35 -5.10
C PRO A 50 6.53 -3.08 -4.15
N ILE A 51 6.95 -1.81 -4.06
CA ILE A 51 8.02 -1.36 -3.16
C ILE A 51 7.42 -0.35 -2.20
N LEU A 52 7.35 -0.72 -0.92
CA LEU A 52 6.83 0.11 0.15
C LEU A 52 8.01 0.52 1.04
N ILE A 53 8.28 1.82 1.15
CA ILE A 53 9.41 2.35 1.92
C ILE A 53 8.88 3.18 3.07
N VAL A 54 9.35 2.91 4.29
CA VAL A 54 9.02 3.68 5.50
C VAL A 54 10.31 4.05 6.23
N ASN A 55 10.52 5.33 6.52
CA ASN A 55 11.74 5.86 7.14
C ASN A 55 13.03 5.37 6.44
N LYS A 56 13.02 5.37 5.09
CA LYS A 56 14.12 4.91 4.21
C LYS A 56 14.44 3.41 4.27
N ASN A 57 13.57 2.59 4.87
CA ASN A 57 13.72 1.14 4.88
C ASN A 57 12.59 0.51 4.07
N ASP A 58 12.93 -0.52 3.30
CA ASP A 58 11.96 -1.32 2.58
C ASP A 58 11.13 -2.14 3.58
N LEU A 59 9.83 -2.04 3.44
CA LEU A 59 8.87 -2.78 4.23
C LEU A 59 8.68 -4.15 3.60
N ASN A 60 8.99 -5.20 4.37
CA ASN A 60 8.78 -6.56 3.89
C ASN A 60 7.30 -6.92 4.01
N ILE A 61 6.68 -7.25 2.88
CA ILE A 61 5.30 -7.73 2.83
C ILE A 61 5.29 -9.21 2.48
N SER A 62 4.19 -9.90 2.82
CA SER A 62 4.02 -11.29 2.42
C SER A 62 4.03 -11.41 0.90
N PHE A 63 4.89 -12.26 0.33
CA PHE A 63 4.96 -12.52 -1.11
C PHE A 63 3.61 -12.91 -1.74
N LYS A 64 2.68 -13.41 -0.92
CA LYS A 64 1.32 -13.78 -1.35
C LYS A 64 0.48 -12.56 -1.71
N MET A 65 0.85 -11.39 -1.20
CA MET A 65 0.14 -10.13 -1.37
C MET A 65 0.75 -9.26 -2.48
N ASP A 66 1.89 -9.64 -3.07
CA ASP A 66 2.55 -8.81 -4.07
C ASP A 66 1.59 -8.48 -5.23
N ASN A 67 0.89 -9.49 -5.76
CA ASN A 67 -0.09 -9.29 -6.82
C ASN A 67 -1.31 -8.50 -6.33
N ASP A 68 -1.84 -8.78 -5.13
CA ASP A 68 -2.99 -8.06 -4.59
C ASP A 68 -2.68 -6.56 -4.40
N VAL A 69 -1.45 -6.23 -4.00
CA VAL A 69 -0.98 -4.85 -3.82
C VAL A 69 -0.76 -4.18 -5.17
N LEU A 70 -0.18 -4.88 -6.16
CA LEU A 70 -0.04 -4.36 -7.52
C LEU A 70 -1.40 -4.11 -8.16
N ASP A 71 -2.32 -5.07 -8.09
CA ASP A 71 -3.68 -4.96 -8.62
C ASP A 71 -4.43 -3.81 -7.96
N PHE A 72 -4.24 -3.62 -6.64
CA PHE A 72 -4.79 -2.46 -5.94
C PHE A 72 -4.23 -1.15 -6.47
N ILE A 73 -2.90 -1.04 -6.64
CA ILE A 73 -2.26 0.20 -7.14
C ILE A 73 -2.73 0.50 -8.57
N ASP A 74 -2.78 -0.51 -9.44
CA ASP A 74 -3.22 -0.35 -10.83
C ASP A 74 -4.70 0.04 -10.90
N CYS A 75 -5.57 -0.61 -10.12
CA CYS A 75 -6.98 -0.21 -10.03
C CYS A 75 -7.13 1.21 -9.48
N TYR A 76 -6.34 1.59 -8.48
CA TYR A 76 -6.41 2.91 -7.85
C TYR A 76 -5.94 4.03 -8.78
N ASP A 77 -4.80 3.84 -9.44
CA ASP A 77 -4.23 4.85 -10.33
C ASP A 77 -5.04 5.04 -11.62
N ASN A 78 -5.85 4.05 -11.99
CA ASN A 78 -6.71 4.10 -13.18
C ASN A 78 -8.23 4.11 -12.86
N MET A 79 -8.65 4.37 -11.61
CA MET A 79 -10.08 4.28 -11.21
C MET A 79 -11.01 5.31 -11.86
N ASP A 80 -10.46 6.30 -12.56
CA ASP A 80 -11.24 7.25 -13.36
C ASP A 80 -11.69 6.65 -14.71
N ASP A 81 -11.14 5.50 -15.11
CA ASP A 81 -11.61 4.70 -16.22
C ASP A 81 -12.87 3.91 -15.82
N MET A 82 -13.99 4.12 -16.51
CA MET A 82 -15.26 3.48 -16.18
C MET A 82 -15.24 1.95 -16.33
N ASP A 83 -14.28 1.41 -17.07
CA ASP A 83 -14.11 -0.04 -17.25
C ASP A 83 -13.28 -0.69 -16.12
N ILE A 84 -12.66 0.12 -15.25
CA ILE A 84 -11.83 -0.35 -14.13
C ILE A 84 -12.63 -0.27 -12.82
N PRO A 85 -12.72 -1.37 -12.05
CA PRO A 85 -13.43 -1.35 -10.79
C PRO A 85 -12.73 -0.43 -9.78
N SER A 86 -13.52 0.31 -9.00
CA SER A 86 -12.96 1.08 -7.89
C SER A 86 -12.23 0.16 -6.90
N PRO A 87 -11.06 0.56 -6.40
CA PRO A 87 -10.31 -0.24 -5.44
C PRO A 87 -11.08 -0.39 -4.13
N LYS A 88 -10.90 -1.53 -3.47
CA LYS A 88 -11.56 -1.84 -2.20
C LYS A 88 -10.57 -1.74 -1.05
N PRO A 89 -11.04 -1.38 0.16
CA PRO A 89 -10.24 -1.51 1.38
C PRO A 89 -9.69 -2.93 1.54
N PHE A 90 -8.45 -3.04 2.00
CA PHE A 90 -7.80 -4.33 2.25
C PHE A 90 -6.83 -4.25 3.43
N THR A 91 -6.33 -5.40 3.89
CA THR A 91 -5.37 -5.49 4.99
C THR A 91 -4.03 -5.97 4.47
N LEU A 92 -3.00 -5.13 4.61
CA LEU A 92 -1.62 -5.45 4.30
C LEU A 92 -0.98 -6.28 5.43
N GLU A 93 -0.42 -7.44 5.09
CA GLU A 93 0.40 -8.27 5.98
C GLU A 93 1.88 -7.91 5.81
N VAL A 94 2.44 -7.31 6.86
CA VAL A 94 3.85 -6.90 6.98
C VAL A 94 4.61 -7.91 7.82
N ILE A 95 5.85 -8.21 7.44
CA ILE A 95 6.75 -9.17 8.07
C ILE A 95 7.92 -8.41 8.74
N GLU A 96 8.04 -8.50 10.07
CA GLU A 96 9.08 -7.86 10.91
C GLU A 96 10.01 -8.87 11.60
#